data_AF-A0A1R4F0P5-F1
#
_entry.id   AF-A0A1R4F0P5-F1
#
_cell.length_a   1.000
_cell.length_b   1.000
_cell.length_c   1.000
_cell.angle_alpha   90.00
_cell.angle_beta   90.00
_cell.angle_gamma   90.00
#
_symmetry.space_group_name_H-M   'P 1'
#
loop_
_entity.id
_entity.type
_entity.pdbx_description
1 polymer ?
#
loop_
_entity_poly.entity_id
_entity_poly.type
_entity_poly.pdbx_seq_one_letter_code
_entity_poly.pdbx_strand_id
1 'polypeptide(L)' 'MTPAKIEYAVGQTRHKQPLRLVKSRAYDGATEWTLYRDEASQRDDRAFIGGLSDDVILAMAEAVKAEKRR' A
#
# COMPACT_ATOMS: atom_id res chain seq x y z
N MET A 1 2.60 -10.66 -21.58
CA MET A 1 2.62 -11.29 -20.24
C MET A 1 2.38 -10.18 -19.23
N THR A 2 1.17 -10.09 -18.65
CA THR A 2 0.85 -9.02 -17.69
C THR A 2 1.66 -9.24 -16.42
N PRO A 3 2.39 -8.25 -15.90
CA PRO A 3 3.21 -8.44 -14.71
C PRO A 3 2.34 -8.94 -13.55
N ALA A 4 2.78 -10.01 -12.88
CA ALA A 4 2.04 -10.64 -11.79
C ALA A 4 1.87 -9.70 -10.57
N LYS A 5 2.77 -8.71 -10.44
CA LYS A 5 2.77 -7.69 -9.40
C LYS A 5 3.28 -6.37 -9.96
N ILE A 6 2.68 -5.25 -9.55
CA ILE A 6 3.16 -3.89 -9.83
C ILE A 6 3.39 -3.21 -8.49
N GLU A 7 4.55 -2.58 -8.32
CA GLU A 7 4.92 -1.93 -7.06
C GLU A 7 4.99 -0.42 -7.21
N TYR A 8 4.46 0.30 -6.24
CA TYR A 8 4.43 1.75 -6.17
C TYR A 8 5.05 2.22 -4.86
N ALA A 9 6.06 3.09 -4.92
CA ALA A 9 6.53 3.79 -3.74
C ALA A 9 5.49 4.85 -3.34
N VAL A 10 4.96 4.78 -2.12
CA VAL A 10 3.92 5.70 -1.63
C VAL A 10 4.44 6.67 -0.56
N GLY A 11 5.75 6.65 -0.32
CA GLY A 11 6.45 7.55 0.60
C GLY A 11 7.02 6.80 1.78
N GLN A 12 6.90 7.40 2.96
CA GLN A 12 7.43 6.86 4.20
C GLN A 12 6.57 7.27 5.39
N THR A 13 6.64 6.53 6.48
CA THR A 13 6.03 6.90 7.76
C THR A 13 6.69 8.18 8.33
N ARG A 14 6.07 8.78 9.35
CA ARG A 14 6.68 9.91 10.08
C ARG A 14 8.04 9.57 10.71
N HIS A 15 8.31 8.28 10.94
CA HIS A 15 9.57 7.78 11.48
C HIS A 15 10.57 7.37 10.39
N LYS A 16 10.35 7.80 9.14
CA LYS A 16 11.23 7.53 7.98
C LYS A 16 11.32 6.05 7.58
N GLN A 17 10.29 5.26 7.88
CA GLN A 17 10.20 3.88 7.37
C GLN A 17 9.53 3.89 6.00
N PRO A 18 10.17 3.35 4.94
CA PRO A 18 9.60 3.36 3.60
C PRO A 18 8.28 2.60 3.50
N LEU A 19 7.38 3.08 2.65
CA LEU A 19 6.11 2.44 2.35
C LEU A 19 6.00 2.13 0.85
N ARG A 20 5.56 0.91 0.55
CA ARG A 20 5.24 0.46 -0.82
C ARG A 20 3.81 -0.04 -0.88
N LEU A 21 3.12 0.31 -1.95
CA LEU A 21 1.83 -0.25 -2.30
C LEU A 21 2.03 -1.22 -3.47
N VAL A 22 1.64 -2.47 -3.29
CA VAL A 22 1.79 -3.52 -4.31
C VAL A 22 0.42 -3.91 -4.82
N LYS A 23 0.23 -3.77 -6.14
CA LYS A 23 -0.90 -4.33 -6.86
C LYS A 23 -0.57 -5.75 -7.27
N SER A 24 -1.48 -6.67 -7.01
CA SER A 24 -1.38 -8.06 -7.48
C SER A 24 -2.76 -8.57 -7.89
N ARG A 25 -2.80 -9.78 -8.44
CA ARG A 25 -4.05 -10.46 -8.77
C ARG A 25 -4.30 -11.56 -7.74
N ALA A 26 -5.45 -11.52 -7.08
CA ALA A 26 -5.89 -12.57 -6.16
C ALA A 26 -6.25 -13.85 -6.92
N TYR A 27 -6.44 -14.95 -6.18
CA TYR A 27 -6.75 -16.27 -6.73
C TYR A 27 -8.06 -16.31 -7.51
N ASP A 28 -9.03 -15.48 -7.15
CA ASP A 28 -10.32 -15.31 -7.83
C ASP A 28 -10.24 -14.42 -9.07
N GLY A 29 -9.05 -13.90 -9.40
CA GLY A 29 -8.82 -13.01 -10.53
C GLY A 29 -9.07 -11.53 -10.24
N ALA A 30 -9.48 -11.17 -9.03
CA ALA A 30 -9.67 -9.78 -8.60
C ALA A 30 -8.34 -9.04 -8.41
N THR A 31 -8.39 -7.70 -8.48
CA THR A 31 -7.26 -6.86 -8.06
C THR A 31 -7.16 -6.90 -6.54
N GLU A 32 -5.97 -7.18 -6.03
CA GLU A 32 -5.65 -7.09 -4.61
C GLU A 32 -4.47 -6.15 -4.39
N TRP A 33 -4.61 -5.27 -3.41
CA TRP A 33 -3.56 -4.37 -2.95
C TRP A 33 -3.00 -4.83 -1.61
N THR A 34 -1.69 -4.63 -1.45
CA THR A 34 -1.01 -4.80 -0.17
C THR A 34 -0.14 -3.59 0.12
N LEU A 35 -0.33 -2.97 1.29
CA LEU A 35 0.55 -1.92 1.79
C LEU A 35 1.64 -2.56 2.63
N TYR A 36 2.90 -2.36 2.25
CA TYR A 36 4.08 -2.81 2.98
C TYR A 36 4.74 -1.64 3.69
N ARG A 37 5.13 -1.88 4.94
CA ARG A 37 6.12 -1.09 5.65
C ARG A 37 7.45 -1.83 5.58
N ASP A 38 8.38 -1.29 4.82
CA ASP A 38 9.72 -1.85 4.71
C ASP A 38 10.54 -1.52 5.96
N GLU A 39 11.58 -2.32 6.18
CA GLU A 39 12.56 -2.10 7.23
C GLU A 39 13.35 -0.80 6.96
N ALA A 40 13.41 0.09 7.95
CA ALA A 40 14.44 1.13 7.95
C ALA A 40 15.78 0.61 8.50
N SER A 41 15.76 -0.50 9.23
CA SER A 41 16.91 -1.16 9.87
C SER A 41 16.65 -2.66 10.05
N GLN A 42 17.71 -3.47 10.21
CA GLN A 42 17.64 -4.93 10.40
C GLN A 42 16.91 -5.39 11.69
N ARG A 43 16.53 -4.45 12.56
CA ARG A 43 15.78 -4.70 13.80
C ARG A 43 14.30 -4.35 13.71
N ASP A 44 13.84 -3.83 12.57
CA ASP A 44 12.45 -3.39 12.43
C ASP A 44 11.56 -4.57 12.01
N ASP A 45 10.43 -4.74 12.68
CA ASP A 45 9.42 -5.71 12.25
C ASP A 45 8.71 -5.21 10.99
N ARG A 46 8.81 -5.99 9.91
CA ARG A 46 8.01 -5.81 8.70
C ARG A 46 6.54 -5.96 9.06
N ALA A 47 5.76 -4.94 8.70
CA ALA A 47 4.32 -4.99 8.82
C ALA A 47 3.71 -4.78 7.44
N PHE A 48 2.61 -5.47 7.16
CA PHE A 48 1.85 -5.28 5.95
C PHE A 48 0.37 -5.43 6.20
N ILE A 49 -0.43 -4.82 5.34
CA ILE A 49 -1.88 -4.97 5.29
C ILE A 49 -2.23 -5.40 3.87
N GLY A 50 -2.61 -6.67 3.72
CA GLY A 50 -3.03 -7.26 2.44
C GLY A 50 -4.55 -7.36 2.31
N GLY A 51 -5.04 -7.83 1.15
CA GLY A 51 -6.47 -8.00 0.91
C GLY A 51 -7.24 -6.70 0.66
N LEU A 52 -6.56 -5.61 0.31
CA LEU A 52 -7.21 -4.32 0.10
C LEU A 52 -7.78 -4.23 -1.32
N SER A 53 -9.05 -3.85 -1.46
CA SER A 53 -9.69 -3.62 -2.76
C SER A 53 -9.36 -2.23 -3.32
N ASP A 54 -9.63 -2.03 -4.62
CA ASP A 54 -9.52 -0.71 -5.26
C ASP A 54 -10.33 0.36 -4.50
N ASP A 55 -11.56 0.03 -4.07
CA ASP A 55 -12.45 0.95 -3.34
C ASP A 55 -11.84 1.44 -2.02
N VAL A 56 -11.16 0.54 -1.30
CA VAL A 56 -10.52 0.86 -0.02
C VAL A 56 -9.34 1.82 -0.22
N ILE A 57 -8.54 1.63 -1.27
CA ILE A 57 -7.43 2.54 -1.62
C ILE A 57 -7.97 3.93 -1.99
N LEU A 58 -9.04 3.99 -2.79
CA LEU A 58 -9.67 5.24 -3.18
C LEU A 58 -10.27 5.99 -1.97
N ALA A 59 -10.96 5.27 -1.09
CA ALA A 59 -11.52 5.85 0.13
C ALA A 59 -10.45 6.47 1.05
N MET A 60 -9.29 5.82 1.20
CA MET A 60 -8.15 6.41 1.94
C MET A 60 -7.65 7.70 1.29
N ALA A 61 -7.51 7.73 -0.03
CA ALA A 61 -7.05 8.92 -0.75
C ALA A 61 -8.04 10.09 -0.59
N GLU A 62 -9.34 9.82 -0.69
CA GLU A 62 -10.37 10.84 -0.51
C GLU A 62 -10.42 11.37 0.93
N ALA A 63 -10.26 10.51 1.94
CA ALA A 63 -10.19 10.94 3.34
C ALA A 63 -9.04 11.95 3.57
N VAL A 64 -7.86 11.69 3.02
CA VAL A 64 -6.71 12.60 3.13
C VAL A 64 -6.94 13.91 2.36
N LYS A 65 -7.55 13.85 1.16
CA LYS A 65 -7.89 15.06 0.39
C LYS A 65 -8.91 15.93 1.13
N ALA A 66 -9.91 15.32 1.77
CA ALA A 66 -10.92 16.02 2.54
C ALA A 66 -10.31 16.75 3.75
N GLU A 67 -9.38 16.11 4.46
CA GLU A 67 -8.68 16.72 5.60
C GLU A 67 -7.85 17.93 5.18
N LYS A 68 -7.15 17.87 4.05
CA LYS A 68 -6.34 19.00 3.54
C LYS A 68 -7.14 20.21 3.08
N ARG A 69 -8.45 20.06 2.87
CA ARG A 69 -9.35 21.16 2.46
C ARG A 69 -9.93 21.91 3.66
N ARG A 70 -9.77 21.38 4.87
CA ARG A 70 -10.15 22.04 6.13
C ARG A 70 -9.08 23.03 6.53
#